data_AF-A0A0G0G231-F1
#
_entry.id   AF-A0A0G0G231-F1
#
_cell.length_a   1.000
_cell.length_b   1.000
_cell.length_c   1.000
_cell.angle_alpha   90.00
_cell.angle_beta   90.00
_cell.angle_gamma   90.00
#
_symmetry.space_group_name_H-M   'P 1'
#
loop_
_entity.id
_entity.type
_entity.pdbx_description
1 polymer ?
#
loop_
_entity_poly.entity_id
_entity_poly.type
_entity_poly.pdbx_seq_one_letter_code
_entity_poly.pdbx_strand_id
1 'polypeptide(L)'
;MDLKEIEKEISLIKERNNKVETDKAWETSLTRKILLFIFTYLAIGLYINVIGVEKPWLNAVVPSVGFLLSTLTLPFFKNLWKRYIYRK
;
A
#
# COMPACT_ATOMS: atom_id res chain seq x y z
N MET A 1 30.90 1.65 27.67
CA MET A 1 29.44 1.67 27.44
C MET A 1 28.80 1.10 28.68
N ASP A 2 28.06 1.91 29.42
CA ASP A 2 27.43 1.53 30.68
C ASP A 2 26.14 0.72 30.42
N LEU A 3 25.77 -0.18 31.33
CA LEU A 3 24.55 -1.00 31.20
C LEU A 3 23.29 -0.13 31.02
N LYS A 4 23.24 1.01 31.71
CA LYS A 4 22.13 1.98 31.58
C LYS A 4 22.07 2.64 30.21
N GLU A 5 23.23 2.87 29.59
CA GLU A 5 23.33 3.46 28.25
C GLU A 5 22.81 2.46 27.20
N ILE A 6 23.17 1.18 27.34
CA ILE A 6 22.68 0.08 26.50
C ILE A 6 21.16 -0.08 26.63
N GLU A 7 20.62 -0.07 27.84
CA GLU A 7 19.17 -0.16 28.07
C GLU A 7 18.42 1.00 27.38
N LYS A 8 18.97 2.21 27.47
CA LYS A 8 18.42 3.39 26.81
C LYS A 8 18.43 3.23 25.29
N GLU A 9 19.54 2.81 24.69
CA GLU A 9 19.61 2.55 23.24
C GLU A 9 18.61 1.48 22.79
N ILE A 10 18.50 0.37 23.53
CA ILE A 10 17.53 -0.70 23.24
C ILE A 10 16.10 -0.15 23.29
N SER A 11 15.77 0.69 24.26
CA SER A 11 14.43 1.29 24.37
C SER A 11 14.11 2.17 23.16
N LEU A 12 15.06 3.01 22.71
CA LEU A 12 14.91 3.87 21.54
C LEU A 12 14.76 3.06 20.25
N ILE A 13 15.54 1.99 20.09
CA ILE A 13 15.44 1.09 18.94
C ILE A 13 14.07 0.40 18.92
N LYS A 14 13.58 -0.10 20.06
CA LYS A 14 12.26 -0.73 20.16
C LYS A 14 11.15 0.24 19.83
N GLU A 15 11.21 1.47 20.32
CA GLU A 15 10.20 2.50 20.03
C GLU A 15 10.17 2.84 18.53
N ARG A 16 11.35 3.04 17.91
CA ARG A 16 11.44 3.28 16.46
C ARG A 16 10.93 2.09 15.66
N ASN A 17 11.33 0.87 16.02
CA ASN A 17 10.89 -0.34 15.33
C ASN A 17 9.37 -0.52 15.43
N ASN A 18 8.76 -0.24 16.59
CA ASN A 18 7.31 -0.30 16.75
C ASN A 18 6.57 0.63 15.78
N LYS A 19 7.06 1.88 15.63
CA LYS A 19 6.51 2.84 14.66
C LYS A 19 6.60 2.29 13.24
N VAL A 20 7.79 1.82 12.84
CA VAL A 20 8.04 1.26 11.51
C VAL A 20 7.19 0.02 11.22
N GLU A 21 7.05 -0.89 12.17
CA GLU A 21 6.25 -2.10 11.97
C GLU A 21 4.75 -1.79 11.90
N THR A 22 4.27 -0.81 12.67
CA THR A 22 2.89 -0.30 12.56
C THR A 22 2.62 0.27 11.17
N ASP A 23 3.53 1.11 10.66
CA ASP A 23 3.41 1.68 9.32
C ASP A 23 3.40 0.59 8.25
N LYS A 24 4.34 -0.37 8.32
CA LYS A 24 4.38 -1.51 7.39
C LYS A 24 3.09 -2.34 7.44
N ALA A 25 2.56 -2.60 8.64
CA ALA A 25 1.31 -3.32 8.81
C ALA A 25 0.16 -2.57 8.15
N TRP A 26 0.10 -1.24 8.31
CA TRP A 26 -0.86 -0.40 7.61
C TRP A 26 -0.70 -0.45 6.09
N GLU A 27 0.51 -0.32 5.57
CA GLU A 27 0.78 -0.34 4.11
C GLU A 27 0.38 -1.66 3.45
N THR A 28 0.54 -2.76 4.18
CA THR A 28 0.24 -4.11 3.70
C THR A 28 -1.19 -4.57 4.02
N SER A 29 -1.88 -3.83 4.89
CA SER A 29 -3.22 -4.16 5.37
C SER A 29 -4.24 -4.26 4.23
N LEU A 30 -5.20 -5.17 4.40
CA LEU A 30 -6.36 -5.24 3.52
C LEU A 30 -7.23 -3.98 3.64
N THR A 31 -7.27 -3.37 4.83
CA THR A 31 -7.99 -2.12 5.11
C THR A 31 -7.57 -1.00 4.16
N ARG A 32 -6.26 -0.75 4.02
CA ARG A 32 -5.74 0.28 3.09
C ARG A 32 -6.12 -0.04 1.64
N LYS A 33 -6.05 -1.31 1.23
CA LYS A 33 -6.40 -1.73 -0.15
C LYS A 33 -7.89 -1.51 -0.44
N ILE A 34 -8.77 -1.84 0.49
CA ILE A 34 -10.22 -1.62 0.35
C ILE A 34 -10.53 -0.11 0.30
N LEU A 35 -9.92 0.70 1.17
CA LEU A 35 -10.10 2.16 1.14
C LEU A 35 -9.67 2.76 -0.20
N LEU A 36 -8.48 2.37 -0.70
CA LEU A 36 -8.00 2.84 -2.00
C LEU A 36 -8.93 2.41 -3.14
N PHE A 37 -9.44 1.17 -3.12
CA PHE A 37 -10.41 0.70 -4.11
C PHE A 37 -11.69 1.52 -4.08
N ILE A 38 -12.28 1.75 -2.90
CA ILE A 38 -13.50 2.54 -2.73
C ILE A 38 -13.29 3.98 -3.21
N PHE A 39 -12.23 4.65 -2.78
CA PHE A 39 -11.97 6.03 -3.17
C PHE A 39 -11.70 6.16 -4.68
N THR A 40 -10.97 5.21 -5.27
CA THR A 40 -10.71 5.19 -6.72
C THR A 40 -12.02 5.00 -7.48
N TYR A 41 -12.85 4.06 -7.05
CA TYR A 41 -14.15 3.79 -7.67
C TYR A 41 -15.10 4.99 -7.60
N LEU A 42 -15.18 5.64 -6.43
CA LEU A 42 -16.00 6.83 -6.25
C LEU A 42 -15.47 8.02 -7.06
N ALA A 43 -14.17 8.30 -6.99
CA ALA A 43 -13.58 9.43 -7.72
C ALA A 43 -13.77 9.30 -9.23
N ILE A 44 -13.51 8.12 -9.79
CA ILE A 44 -13.65 7.86 -11.23
C ILE A 44 -15.12 7.78 -11.62
N GLY A 45 -15.97 7.12 -10.81
CA GLY A 45 -17.41 7.05 -11.07
C GLY A 45 -18.06 8.42 -11.11
N LEU A 46 -17.72 9.29 -10.16
CA LEU A 46 -18.18 10.69 -10.15
C LEU A 46 -17.65 11.46 -11.35
N TYR A 47 -16.36 11.34 -11.67
CA TYR A 47 -15.78 12.03 -12.83
C TYR A 47 -16.45 11.61 -14.15
N ILE A 48 -16.59 10.31 -14.40
CA ILE A 48 -17.21 9.76 -15.61
C ILE A 48 -18.69 10.15 -15.69
N ASN A 49 -19.37 10.25 -14.53
CA ASN A 49 -20.75 10.74 -14.46
C ASN A 49 -20.88 12.21 -14.88
N VAL A 50 -19.95 13.08 -14.44
CA VAL A 50 -19.94 14.51 -14.77
C VAL A 50 -19.70 14.75 -16.27
N ILE A 51 -18.83 13.96 -16.91
CA ILE A 51 -18.55 14.09 -18.36
C ILE A 51 -19.63 13.43 -19.24
N GLY A 52 -20.71 12.92 -18.67
CA GLY A 52 -21.88 12.41 -19.40
C GLY A 52 -21.64 11.10 -20.16
N VAL A 53 -20.62 10.33 -19.79
CA VAL A 53 -20.33 9.03 -20.41
C VAL A 53 -21.35 7.99 -19.96
N GLU A 54 -21.82 7.16 -20.90
CA GLU A 54 -22.76 6.09 -20.60
C GLU A 54 -22.21 5.09 -19.59
N LYS A 55 -23.06 4.65 -18.66
CA LYS A 55 -22.74 3.64 -17.63
C LYS A 55 -21.47 4.00 -16.81
N PRO A 56 -21.44 5.18 -16.15
CA PRO A 56 -20.25 5.70 -15.50
C PRO A 56 -19.68 4.79 -14.41
N TRP A 57 -20.57 4.18 -13.62
CA TRP A 57 -20.20 3.22 -12.56
C TRP A 57 -19.63 1.91 -13.11
N LEU A 58 -20.11 1.44 -14.27
CA LEU A 58 -19.53 0.26 -14.94
C LEU A 58 -18.11 0.56 -15.44
N ASN A 59 -17.92 1.75 -16.03
CA ASN A 59 -16.61 2.17 -16.53
C ASN A 59 -15.60 2.39 -15.40
N ALA A 60 -16.04 2.80 -14.22
CA ALA A 60 -15.18 2.97 -13.04
C ALA A 60 -14.65 1.65 -12.47
N VAL A 61 -15.26 0.50 -12.80
CA VAL A 61 -14.78 -0.83 -12.35
C VAL A 61 -13.40 -1.13 -12.91
N VAL A 62 -13.16 -0.86 -14.20
CA VAL A 62 -11.89 -1.18 -14.88
C VAL A 62 -10.67 -0.57 -14.17
N PRO A 63 -10.61 0.76 -13.95
CA PRO A 63 -9.47 1.38 -13.27
C PRO A 63 -9.39 1.01 -11.79
N SER A 64 -10.52 0.79 -11.10
CA SER A 64 -10.52 0.39 -9.69
C SER A 64 -9.95 -1.02 -9.49
N VAL A 65 -10.35 -1.97 -10.35
CA VAL A 65 -9.83 -3.34 -10.35
C VAL A 65 -8.37 -3.34 -10.82
N GLY A 66 -8.02 -2.58 -11.85
CA GLY A 66 -6.63 -2.44 -12.31
C GLY A 66 -5.71 -1.93 -11.21
N PHE A 67 -6.14 -0.90 -10.48
CA PHE A 67 -5.40 -0.39 -9.34
C PHE A 67 -5.26 -1.44 -8.23
N LEU A 68 -6.35 -2.13 -7.86
CA LEU A 68 -6.31 -3.19 -6.85
C LEU A 68 -5.35 -4.33 -7.25
N LEU A 69 -5.40 -4.78 -8.50
CA LEU A 69 -4.48 -5.80 -9.03
C LEU A 69 -3.03 -5.34 -8.97
N SER A 70 -2.74 -4.07 -9.25
CA SER A 70 -1.38 -3.52 -9.10
C SER A 70 -0.87 -3.65 -7.66
N THR A 71 -1.73 -3.39 -6.66
CA THR A 71 -1.33 -3.51 -5.24
C THR A 71 -1.02 -4.95 -4.82
N LEU A 72 -1.61 -5.95 -5.50
CA LEU A 72 -1.40 -7.36 -5.22
C LEU A 72 -0.22 -7.95 -6.01
N THR A 73 0.01 -7.48 -7.23
CA THR A 73 1.02 -8.03 -8.16
C THR A 73 2.39 -7.40 -7.98
N LEU A 74 2.49 -6.12 -7.61
CA LEU A 74 3.79 -5.44 -7.44
C LEU A 74 4.72 -6.11 -6.42
N PRO A 75 4.25 -6.62 -5.25
CA PRO A 75 5.11 -7.38 -4.34
C PRO A 75 5.69 -8.66 -4.96
N PHE A 76 4.90 -9.35 -5.79
CA PHE A 76 5.36 -10.53 -6.52
C PHE A 76 6.46 -10.17 -7.51
N PHE A 77 6.25 -9.15 -8.34
CA PHE A 77 7.27 -8.69 -9.29
C PHE A 77 8.52 -8.14 -8.59
N LYS A 78 8.38 -7.49 -7.43
CA LYS A 78 9.51 -7.07 -6.60
C LYS A 78 10.37 -8.26 -6.17
N ASN A 79 9.76 -9.35 -5.73
CA ASN A 79 10.48 -10.57 -5.36
C ASN A 79 11.18 -11.22 -6.57
N LEU A 80 10.54 -11.20 -7.73
CA LEU A 80 11.11 -11.70 -8.97
C LEU A 80 12.34 -10.87 -9.39
N TRP A 81 12.22 -9.54 -9.39
CA TRP A 81 13.31 -8.62 -9.67
C TRP A 81 14.47 -8.82 -8.69
N LYS A 82 14.17 -8.98 -7.40
CA LYS A 82 15.19 -9.27 -6.38
C LYS A 82 15.96 -10.57 -6.66
N ARG A 83 15.28 -11.60 -7.15
CA ARG A 83 15.86 -12.94 -7.38
C ARG A 83 16.71 -13.01 -8.65
N TYR A 84 16.29 -12.35 -9.73
CA TYR A 84 16.87 -12.56 -11.06
C TYR A 84 17.68 -11.37 -11.58
N ILE A 85 17.40 -10.14 -11.12
CA ILE A 85 18.00 -8.92 -11.68
C ILE A 85 18.86 -8.21 -10.64
N TYR A 86 18.38 -8.08 -9.41
CA TYR A 86 19.11 -7.41 -8.34
C TYR A 86 20.26 -8.28 -7.80
N ARG A 87 21.45 -8.07 -8.35
CA ARG A 87 22.72 -8.56 -7.80
C ARG A 87 23.30 -7.47 -6.90
N LYS A 88 23.14 -7.59 -5.58
CA LYS A 88 23.90 -6.83 -4.60
C LYS A 88 24.46 -7.78 -3.56
#